data_AF-A0A081RQY5-F1
#
_entry.id   AF-A0A081RQY5-F1
#
_cell.length_a   1.000
_cell.length_b   1.000
_cell.length_c   1.000
_cell.angle_alpha   90.00
_cell.angle_beta   90.00
_cell.angle_gamma   90.00
#
_symmetry.space_group_name_H-M   'P 1'
#
loop_
_entity.id
_entity.type
_entity.pdbx_description
1 polymer ?
#
loop_
_entity_poly.entity_id
_entity_poly.type
_entity_poly.pdbx_seq_one_letter_code
_entity_poly.pdbx_strand_id
1 'polypeptide(L)'
;MENIKFAHQSFSENGIRFYLSTDGTIYVSTKIHKMIEIVKLTYPDTGKPWIPIFKNFRSLCKQMLREGDLHKIEKELKKHAKLCSVLKQHQIQLYELILEKDFNEAYKLCMDIKHESGN
;
A
#
# COMPACT_ATOMS: atom_id res chain seq x y z
N MET A 1 5.91 -12.53 15.92
CA MET A 1 5.23 -12.68 14.62
C MET A 1 5.34 -14.13 14.23
N GLU A 2 4.23 -14.85 14.17
CA GLU A 2 4.24 -16.22 13.65
C GLU A 2 4.86 -16.23 12.25
N ASN A 3 5.67 -17.24 11.94
CA ASN A 3 6.28 -17.40 10.63
C ASN A 3 5.19 -17.73 9.61
N ILE A 4 4.63 -16.70 8.97
CA ILE A 4 3.66 -16.85 7.88
C ILE A 4 4.38 -17.57 6.74
N LYS A 5 3.96 -18.81 6.45
CA LYS A 5 4.44 -19.56 5.29
C LYS A 5 3.60 -19.21 4.07
N PHE A 6 4.27 -18.79 3.00
CA PHE A 6 3.60 -18.49 1.74
C PHE A 6 3.56 -19.70 0.82
N ALA A 7 2.41 -19.92 0.19
CA ALA A 7 2.18 -21.01 -0.74
C ALA A 7 2.96 -20.83 -2.05
N HIS A 8 3.15 -19.59 -2.49
CA HIS A 8 3.85 -19.22 -3.72
C HIS A 8 4.69 -17.96 -3.52
N GLN A 9 5.47 -17.60 -4.54
CA GLN A 9 6.09 -16.27 -4.62
C GLN A 9 5.03 -15.15 -4.62
N SER A 10 5.39 -13.97 -4.12
CA SER A 10 4.49 -12.82 -4.15
C SER A 10 4.22 -12.35 -5.58
N PHE A 11 3.04 -11.74 -5.79
CA PHE A 11 2.67 -11.07 -7.03
C PHE A 11 2.55 -9.57 -6.79
N SER A 12 2.90 -8.72 -7.76
CA SER A 12 2.83 -7.26 -7.61
C SER A 12 2.09 -6.64 -8.79
N GLU A 13 1.14 -5.76 -8.50
CA GLU A 13 0.34 -5.03 -9.48
C GLU A 13 -0.04 -3.67 -8.89
N ASN A 14 0.07 -2.58 -9.65
CA ASN A 14 -0.28 -1.22 -9.22
C ASN A 14 0.34 -0.77 -7.87
N GLY A 15 1.55 -1.23 -7.55
CA GLY A 15 2.24 -0.91 -6.30
C GLY A 15 1.71 -1.65 -5.06
N ILE A 16 0.83 -2.63 -5.26
CA ILE A 16 0.32 -3.54 -4.23
C ILE A 16 0.94 -4.91 -4.47
N ARG A 17 1.52 -5.48 -3.42
CA ARG A 17 2.14 -6.81 -3.44
C ARG A 17 1.26 -7.80 -2.69
N PHE A 18 0.84 -8.84 -3.36
CA PHE A 18 -0.04 -9.89 -2.88
C PHE A 18 0.75 -11.12 -2.45
N TYR A 19 0.29 -11.75 -1.38
CA TYR A 19 0.84 -12.96 -0.82
C TYR A 19 -0.31 -13.92 -0.51
N LEU A 20 -0.14 -15.19 -0.82
CA LEU A 20 -1.05 -16.25 -0.39
C LEU A 20 -0.32 -17.10 0.64
N SER A 21 -0.82 -17.14 1.87
CA SER A 21 -0.31 -18.05 2.89
C SER A 21 -0.84 -19.47 2.69
N THR A 22 -0.15 -20.44 3.28
CA THR A 22 -0.53 -21.87 3.19
C THR A 22 -1.84 -22.21 3.90
N ASP A 23 -2.35 -21.31 4.76
CA ASP A 23 -3.67 -21.44 5.39
C ASP A 23 -4.78 -20.79 4.54
N GLY A 24 -4.48 -20.32 3.33
CA GLY A 24 -5.45 -19.74 2.39
C GLY A 24 -5.65 -18.24 2.53
N THR A 25 -5.00 -17.59 3.49
CA THR A 25 -5.13 -16.16 3.72
C THR A 25 -4.37 -15.35 2.66
N ILE A 26 -5.05 -14.39 2.04
CA ILE A 26 -4.44 -13.41 1.14
C ILE A 26 -4.04 -12.20 1.97
N TYR A 27 -2.74 -11.89 1.92
CA TYR A 27 -2.20 -10.66 2.45
C TYR A 27 -1.79 -9.72 1.33
N VAL A 28 -1.81 -8.43 1.62
CA VAL A 28 -1.23 -7.39 0.77
C VAL A 28 -0.22 -6.58 1.54
N SER A 29 0.85 -6.15 0.86
CA SER A 29 1.75 -5.13 1.34
C SER A 29 1.91 -4.04 0.29
N THR A 30 2.20 -2.84 0.75
CA THR A 30 2.44 -1.69 -0.12
C THR A 30 3.64 -0.92 0.43
N LYS A 31 4.04 0.16 -0.25
CA LYS A 31 5.09 1.05 0.28
C LYS A 31 4.74 1.70 1.63
N ILE A 32 3.45 1.78 1.99
CA ILE A 32 2.96 2.40 3.23
C ILE A 32 2.34 1.42 4.22
N HIS A 33 1.89 0.25 3.75
CA HIS A 33 1.26 -0.75 4.61
C HIS A 33 2.10 -2.03 4.69
N LYS A 34 2.30 -2.52 5.91
CA LYS A 34 2.92 -3.81 6.17
C LYS A 34 1.84 -4.87 6.35
N MET A 35 1.83 -5.87 5.46
CA MET A 35 1.08 -7.14 5.58
C MET A 35 -0.33 -7.01 6.17
N ILE A 36 -1.25 -6.50 5.36
CA ILE A 36 -2.68 -6.41 5.67
C ILE A 36 -3.36 -7.69 5.19
N GLU A 37 -4.10 -8.36 6.07
CA GLU A 37 -5.00 -9.46 5.68
C GLU A 37 -6.21 -8.90 4.93
N ILE A 38 -6.55 -9.51 3.79
CA ILE A 38 -7.67 -9.08 2.95
C ILE A 38 -8.81 -10.09 2.98
N VAL A 39 -8.50 -11.36 2.74
CA VAL A 39 -9.52 -12.41 2.62
C VAL A 39 -8.88 -13.77 2.85
N LYS A 40 -9.67 -14.74 3.33
CA LYS A 40 -9.25 -16.12 3.48
C LYS A 40 -9.96 -17.03 2.49
N LEU A 41 -9.20 -17.74 1.68
CA LEU A 41 -9.69 -18.68 0.69
C LEU A 41 -9.90 -20.07 1.32
N THR A 42 -11.14 -20.54 1.32
CA THR A 42 -11.49 -21.87 1.83
C THR A 42 -12.43 -22.59 0.87
N TYR A 43 -12.33 -23.92 0.83
CA TYR A 43 -13.34 -24.74 0.19
C TYR A 43 -14.67 -24.66 0.97
N PRO A 44 -15.82 -24.40 0.33
CA PRO A 44 -17.09 -24.19 1.04
C PRO A 44 -17.60 -25.40 1.82
N ASP A 45 -17.29 -26.60 1.35
CA ASP A 45 -17.76 -27.87 1.90
C ASP A 45 -16.93 -28.34 3.10
N THR A 46 -15.61 -28.14 3.05
CA THR A 46 -14.68 -28.68 4.05
C THR A 46 -14.11 -27.60 4.97
N GLY A 47 -14.25 -26.32 4.64
CA GLY A 47 -13.60 -25.21 5.34
C GLY A 47 -12.07 -25.23 5.25
N LYS A 48 -11.49 -26.17 4.50
CA LYS A 48 -10.04 -26.31 4.35
C LYS A 48 -9.48 -25.18 3.47
N PRO A 49 -8.23 -24.76 3.69
CA PRO A 49 -7.57 -23.78 2.84
C PRO A 49 -7.64 -24.14 1.36
N TRP A 50 -8.14 -23.22 0.54
CA TRP A 50 -8.06 -23.35 -0.91
C TRP A 50 -6.80 -22.65 -1.41
N ILE A 51 -5.83 -23.45 -1.87
CA ILE A 51 -4.56 -22.96 -2.38
C ILE A 51 -4.55 -23.11 -3.91
N PRO A 52 -4.99 -22.09 -4.67
CA PRO A 52 -4.92 -22.13 -6.12
C PRO A 52 -3.48 -22.21 -6.61
N ILE A 53 -3.29 -22.77 -7.81
CA ILE A 53 -2.01 -22.63 -8.52
C ILE A 53 -1.70 -21.15 -8.77
N PHE A 54 -0.42 -20.82 -8.88
CA PHE A 54 0.03 -19.42 -8.93
C PHE A 54 -0.61 -18.59 -10.07
N LYS A 55 -0.87 -19.20 -11.24
CA LYS A 55 -1.56 -18.52 -12.36
C LYS A 55 -2.98 -18.08 -11.97
N ASN A 56 -3.72 -18.96 -11.28
CA ASN A 56 -5.09 -18.68 -10.84
C ASN A 56 -5.09 -17.65 -9.70
N PHE A 57 -4.12 -17.73 -8.78
CA PHE A 57 -3.91 -16.71 -7.76
C PHE A 57 -3.68 -15.31 -8.36
N ARG A 58 -2.82 -15.19 -9.39
CA ARG A 58 -2.62 -13.91 -10.10
C ARG A 58 -3.91 -13.37 -10.72
N SER A 59 -4.69 -14.25 -11.36
CA SER A 59 -5.96 -13.87 -11.96
C SER A 59 -6.95 -13.34 -10.91
N LEU A 60 -7.02 -14.02 -9.76
CA LEU A 60 -7.83 -13.61 -8.63
C LEU A 60 -7.41 -12.23 -8.09
N CYS A 61 -6.11 -12.01 -7.85
CA CYS A 61 -5.61 -10.71 -7.37
C CYS A 61 -5.97 -9.56 -8.33
N LYS A 62 -5.87 -9.80 -9.64
CA LYS A 62 -6.28 -8.81 -10.66
C LYS A 62 -7.78 -8.56 -10.66
N GLN A 63 -8.58 -9.59 -10.42
CA GLN A 63 -10.03 -9.46 -10.29
C GLN A 63 -10.39 -8.61 -9.07
N MET A 64 -9.79 -8.87 -7.90
CA MET A 64 -9.99 -8.08 -6.68
C MET A 64 -9.70 -6.58 -6.88
N LEU A 65 -8.65 -6.26 -7.65
CA LEU A 65 -8.35 -4.87 -8.01
C LEU A 65 -9.43 -4.25 -8.90
N ARG A 66 -9.91 -4.99 -9.91
CA ARG A 66 -10.96 -4.49 -10.82
C ARG A 66 -12.31 -4.32 -10.13
N GLU A 67 -12.63 -5.21 -9.20
CA GLU A 67 -13.89 -5.18 -8.44
C GLU A 67 -13.87 -4.16 -7.30
N GLY A 68 -12.69 -3.62 -6.96
CA GLY A 68 -12.56 -2.54 -5.99
C GLY A 68 -12.41 -3.01 -4.55
N ASP A 69 -12.11 -4.30 -4.32
CA ASP A 69 -11.89 -4.86 -2.97
C ASP A 69 -10.77 -4.12 -2.21
N LEU A 70 -9.83 -3.54 -2.96
CA LEU A 70 -8.68 -2.80 -2.42
C LEU A 70 -8.82 -1.28 -2.57
N HIS A 71 -10.01 -0.77 -2.87
CA HIS A 71 -10.21 0.65 -3.18
C HIS A 71 -9.72 1.59 -2.07
N LYS A 72 -9.88 1.22 -0.79
CA LYS A 72 -9.36 1.99 0.35
C LYS A 72 -7.83 2.12 0.29
N ILE A 73 -7.14 1.00 0.08
CA ILE A 73 -5.68 0.94 -0.03
C ILE A 73 -5.20 1.74 -1.25
N GLU A 74 -5.88 1.62 -2.38
CA GLU A 74 -5.55 2.41 -3.58
C GLU A 74 -5.71 3.91 -3.35
N LYS A 75 -6.76 4.33 -2.63
CA LYS A 75 -6.98 5.73 -2.26
C LYS A 75 -5.87 6.26 -1.35
N GLU A 76 -5.46 5.47 -0.35
CA GLU A 76 -4.37 5.82 0.55
C GLU A 76 -3.03 5.91 -0.19
N LEU A 77 -2.76 5.00 -1.12
CA LEU A 77 -1.58 5.06 -1.98
C LEU A 77 -1.56 6.30 -2.87
N LYS A 78 -2.72 6.70 -3.44
CA LYS A 78 -2.84 7.93 -4.21
C LYS A 78 -2.60 9.17 -3.35
N LYS A 79 -3.18 9.23 -2.15
CA LYS A 79 -2.92 10.32 -1.18
C LYS A 79 -1.45 10.42 -0.84
N HIS A 80 -0.80 9.30 -0.53
CA HIS A 80 0.63 9.28 -0.24
C HIS A 80 1.47 9.67 -1.46
N ALA A 81 1.10 9.25 -2.67
CA ALA A 81 1.80 9.66 -3.89
C ALA A 81 1.72 11.18 -4.11
N LYS A 82 0.53 11.77 -3.88
CA LYS A 82 0.34 13.22 -3.93
C LYS A 82 1.21 13.94 -2.89
N LEU A 83 1.19 13.47 -1.64
CA LEU A 83 2.03 14.02 -0.57
C LEU A 83 3.53 14.00 -0.93
N CYS A 84 4.04 12.86 -1.42
CA CYS A 84 5.44 12.76 -1.84
C CYS A 84 5.76 13.72 -3.00
N SER A 85 4.82 13.92 -3.94
CA SER A 85 5.02 14.83 -5.05
C SER A 85 5.14 16.28 -4.57
N VAL A 86 4.24 16.72 -3.69
CA VAL A 86 4.26 18.06 -3.09
C VAL A 86 5.55 18.26 -2.29
N LEU A 87 5.92 17.31 -1.44
CA LEU A 87 7.17 17.38 -0.68
C LEU A 87 8.40 17.50 -1.59
N LYS A 88 8.44 16.75 -2.70
CA LYS A 88 9.56 16.80 -3.65
C LYS A 88 9.66 18.15 -4.36
N GLN A 89 8.54 18.83 -4.61
CA GLN A 89 8.54 20.17 -5.21
C GLN A 89 9.13 21.21 -4.26
N HIS A 90 8.79 21.11 -2.97
CA HIS A 90 9.19 22.08 -1.95
C HIS A 90 10.49 21.71 -1.21
N GLN A 91 11.10 20.55 -1.50
CA GLN A 91 12.24 20.02 -0.73
C GLN A 91 13.46 20.96 -0.71
N ILE A 92 13.75 21.63 -1.84
CA ILE A 92 14.93 22.49 -1.97
C ILE A 92 14.72 23.77 -1.16
N GLN A 93 13.55 24.40 -1.35
CA GLN A 93 13.18 25.62 -0.64
C GLN A 93 13.13 25.39 0.88
N LEU A 94 12.54 24.27 1.33
CA LEU A 94 12.52 23.94 2.76
C LEU A 94 13.93 23.73 3.31
N TYR A 95 14.82 23.09 2.54
CA TYR A 95 16.21 22.88 2.94
C TYR A 95 16.98 24.20 3.05
N GLU A 96 16.81 25.11 2.09
CA GLU A 96 17.42 26.45 2.10
C GLU A 96 16.97 27.26 3.32
N LEU A 97 15.66 27.31 3.61
CA LEU A 97 15.12 28.01 4.78
C LEU A 97 15.67 27.47 6.11
N ILE A 98 15.87 26.14 6.21
CA ILE A 98 16.49 25.53 7.39
C ILE A 98 17.96 25.93 7.51
N LEU A 99 18.72 25.96 6.41
CA LEU A 99 20.12 26.39 6.41
C LEU A 99 20.28 27.85 6.82
N GLU A 100 19.38 28.71 6.34
CA GLU A 100 19.32 30.14 6.67
C GLU A 100 18.79 30.42 8.08
N LYS A 101 18.29 29.37 8.78
CA LYS A 101 17.64 29.44 10.09
C LYS A 101 16.37 30.30 10.09
N ASP A 102 15.72 30.46 8.93
CA ASP A 102 14.42 31.11 8.83
C ASP A 102 13.29 30.11 9.14
N PHE A 103 13.12 29.84 10.43
CA PHE A 103 12.11 28.88 10.89
C PHE A 103 10.66 29.38 10.73
N ASN A 104 10.46 30.70 10.63
CA ASN A 104 9.12 31.25 10.44
C ASN A 104 8.61 30.93 9.03
N GLU A 105 9.44 31.16 8.02
CA GLU A 105 9.07 30.87 6.64
C GLU A 105 9.05 29.36 6.38
N ALA A 106 9.97 28.59 7.00
CA ALA A 106 9.92 27.13 6.95
C ALA A 106 8.61 26.57 7.55
N TYR A 107 8.11 27.16 8.63
CA TYR A 107 6.83 26.78 9.22
C TYR A 107 5.65 27.08 8.30
N LYS A 108 5.62 28.26 7.67
CA LYS A 108 4.58 28.60 6.68
C LYS A 108 4.58 27.63 5.51
N LEU A 109 5.75 27.34 4.94
CA LEU A 109 5.90 26.38 3.85
C LEU A 109 5.37 24.99 4.24
N CYS A 110 5.63 24.53 5.47
CA CYS A 110 5.06 23.28 5.98
C CYS A 110 3.53 23.31 6.04
N MET A 111 2.92 24.45 6.40
CA MET A 111 1.47 24.61 6.44
C MET A 111 0.86 24.63 5.03
N ASP A 112 1.53 25.26 4.07
CA ASP A 112 1.12 25.27 2.67
C ASP A 112 1.18 23.86 2.06
N ILE A 113 2.27 23.12 2.30
CA ILE A 113 2.41 21.70 1.92
C ILE A 113 1.26 20.86 2.49
N LYS A 114 0.90 21.09 3.76
CA LYS A 114 -0.20 20.38 4.41
C LYS A 114 -1.52 20.65 3.68
N HIS A 115 -1.82 21.91 3.40
CA HIS A 115 -3.03 22.33 2.68
C HIS A 115 -3.08 21.76 1.25
N GLU A 116 -1.99 21.85 0.48
CA GLU A 116 -1.88 21.33 -0.88
C GLU A 116 -2.03 19.80 -0.96
N SER A 117 -1.46 19.08 0.01
CA SER A 117 -1.54 17.62 0.08
C SER A 117 -2.94 17.11 0.47
N GLY A 118 -3.81 17.97 1.00
CA GLY A 118 -5.18 17.65 1.39
C GLY A 118 -5.28 16.83 2.68
N ASN A 119 -4.39 17.10 3.64
CA ASN A 119 -4.32 16.48 4.97
C ASN A 119 -4.66 17.47 6.09
#